data_AF-A7RJ07-F1
#
_entry.id   AF-A7RJ07-F1
#
_cell.length_a   1.000
_cell.length_b   1.000
_cell.length_c   1.000
_cell.angle_alpha   90.00
_cell.angle_beta   90.00
_cell.angle_gamma   90.00
#
_symmetry.space_group_name_H-M   'P 1'
#
loop_
_entity.id
_entity.type
_entity.pdbx_description
1 polymer ?
#
loop_
_entity_poly.entity_id
_entity_poly.type
_entity_poly.pdbx_seq_one_letter_code
_entity_poly.pdbx_strand_id
1 'polypeptide(L)'
;CMYWDVLLQRWSSRGCWLGSNSSLTHIHCFCNHLTSFGGDFFVPPNPIDFNKVWSAFTSLDQSNNVVVLATVCLMFALYALGLVFARRADQRDKQKVVNTTIRLNESNQDSSEKRYKIFIQTGAWRASGTTASVGLILYGENGASQPIFLSKPEHANEIFFARGSINIFNILLGQDLGSLIKIRVWHDNSGGSPDWFLTQVIAEDTTTKKKKHFLFNRWLSVAKGDCKIAAEVRAYSQDDKDRFRHLFYLRTDKGFGEGHLWLSVLTRPPQNHFTRCQRLSCCMSILFAAMITSAMFYN
;
A
#
# COMPACT_ATOMS: atom_id res chain seq x y z
N CYS A 1 -3.73 33.32 -35.14
CA CYS A 1 -2.67 33.51 -36.14
C CYS A 1 -1.63 34.45 -35.55
N MET A 2 -0.45 33.95 -35.22
CA MET A 2 0.66 34.74 -34.71
C MET A 2 1.96 34.28 -35.38
N TYR A 3 2.95 35.17 -35.44
CA TYR A 3 4.30 34.84 -35.91
C TYR A 3 5.31 35.20 -34.82
N TRP A 4 6.49 34.57 -34.88
CA TRP A 4 7.58 34.87 -33.96
C TRP A 4 8.36 36.09 -34.46
N ASP A 5 8.30 37.20 -33.72
CA ASP A 5 9.09 38.41 -34.00
C ASP A 5 10.50 38.22 -33.43
N VAL A 6 11.47 37.96 -34.31
CA VAL A 6 12.87 37.68 -33.93
C VAL A 6 13.55 38.89 -33.29
N LEU A 7 13.14 40.11 -33.66
CA LEU A 7 13.75 41.34 -33.12
C LEU A 7 13.26 41.60 -31.69
N LEU A 8 11.98 41.36 -31.43
CA LEU A 8 11.37 41.57 -30.12
C LEU A 8 11.36 40.31 -29.24
N GLN A 9 11.81 39.16 -29.77
CA GLN A 9 11.80 37.85 -29.10
C GLN A 9 10.43 37.51 -28.48
N ARG A 10 9.35 37.79 -29.21
CA ARG A 10 7.98 37.54 -28.74
C ARG A 10 7.04 37.17 -29.89
N TRP A 11 5.95 36.47 -29.57
CA TRP A 11 4.85 36.26 -30.50
C TRP A 11 4.12 37.58 -30.78
N SER A 12 3.91 37.90 -32.06
CA SER A 12 3.15 39.07 -32.50
C SER A 12 2.05 38.68 -33.48
N SER A 13 0.92 39.39 -33.42
CA SER A 13 -0.19 39.28 -34.36
C SER A 13 -0.19 40.39 -35.42
N ARG A 14 0.80 41.29 -35.42
CA ARG A 14 0.83 42.43 -36.35
C ARG A 14 0.96 41.96 -37.80
N GLY A 15 0.05 42.41 -38.65
CA GLY A 15 0.03 42.02 -40.06
C GLY A 15 -0.51 40.62 -40.33
N CYS A 16 -1.02 39.90 -39.31
CA CYS A 16 -1.70 38.62 -39.45
C CYS A 16 -3.15 38.72 -38.94
N TRP A 17 -4.10 38.19 -39.71
CA TRP A 17 -5.53 38.22 -39.42
C TRP A 17 -6.16 36.85 -39.63
N LEU A 18 -7.31 36.64 -38.98
CA LEU A 18 -8.12 35.43 -39.16
C LEU A 18 -8.90 35.53 -40.48
N GLY A 19 -8.77 34.51 -41.33
CA GLY A 19 -9.51 34.40 -42.57
C GLY A 19 -10.92 33.85 -42.37
N SER A 20 -11.84 34.21 -43.27
CA SER A 20 -13.26 33.81 -43.24
C SER A 20 -13.49 32.31 -43.40
N ASN A 21 -12.50 31.56 -43.90
CA ASN A 21 -12.57 30.10 -44.06
C ASN A 21 -12.10 29.33 -42.81
N SER A 22 -12.01 30.00 -41.66
CA SER A 22 -11.66 29.36 -40.39
C SER A 22 -12.85 28.57 -39.85
N SER A 23 -12.60 27.35 -39.38
CA SER A 23 -13.58 26.45 -38.78
C SER A 23 -13.12 25.98 -37.39
N LEU A 24 -13.95 25.22 -36.68
CA LEU A 24 -13.61 24.60 -35.39
C LEU A 24 -12.42 23.64 -35.47
N THR A 25 -12.04 23.16 -36.66
CA THR A 25 -10.97 22.19 -36.87
C THR A 25 -9.77 22.76 -37.62
N HIS A 26 -9.94 23.87 -38.35
CA HIS A 26 -8.89 24.46 -39.18
C HIS A 26 -8.87 25.99 -39.02
N ILE A 27 -7.69 26.55 -38.77
CA ILE A 27 -7.49 28.01 -38.70
C ILE A 27 -6.95 28.48 -40.04
N HIS A 28 -7.68 29.39 -40.70
CA HIS A 28 -7.19 30.06 -41.90
C HIS A 28 -6.54 31.38 -41.49
N CYS A 29 -5.25 31.55 -41.76
CA CYS A 29 -4.49 32.74 -41.41
C CYS A 29 -4.07 33.52 -42.65
N PHE A 30 -4.42 34.80 -42.71
CA PHE A 30 -3.89 35.73 -43.70
C PHE A 30 -2.79 36.56 -43.07
N CYS A 31 -1.58 36.58 -43.64
CA CYS A 31 -0.50 37.45 -43.21
C CYS A 31 0.03 38.26 -44.39
N ASN A 32 0.38 39.53 -44.17
CA ASN A 32 0.99 40.39 -45.19
C ASN A 32 2.52 40.32 -45.22
N HIS A 33 3.10 39.33 -44.57
CA HIS A 33 4.54 39.08 -44.52
C HIS A 33 4.81 37.57 -44.58
N LEU A 34 6.04 37.22 -44.97
CA LEU A 34 6.46 35.85 -45.29
C LEU A 34 7.21 35.19 -44.12
N THR A 35 6.71 35.37 -42.90
CA THR A 35 7.30 34.79 -41.69
C THR A 35 6.65 33.44 -41.34
N SER A 36 7.36 32.58 -40.62
CA SER A 36 6.77 31.36 -40.07
C SER A 36 5.65 31.73 -39.09
N PHE A 37 4.41 31.40 -39.47
CA PHE A 37 3.22 31.67 -38.68
C PHE A 37 2.67 30.37 -38.07
N GLY A 38 2.09 30.49 -36.88
CA GLY A 38 1.37 29.44 -36.18
C GLY A 38 -0.03 29.89 -35.77
N GLY A 39 -0.97 28.97 -35.77
CA GLY A 39 -2.26 29.10 -35.11
C GLY A 39 -2.36 28.07 -34.01
N ASP A 40 -2.81 28.46 -32.83
CA ASP A 40 -3.14 27.53 -31.75
C ASP A 40 -4.62 27.68 -31.38
N PHE A 41 -5.29 26.56 -31.14
CA PHE A 41 -6.65 26.52 -30.62
C PHE A 41 -6.58 26.55 -29.09
N PHE A 42 -6.20 27.70 -28.53
CA PHE A 42 -6.33 27.90 -27.10
C PHE A 42 -7.76 28.35 -26.82
N VAL A 43 -8.64 27.42 -26.41
CA VAL A 43 -9.90 27.79 -25.75
C VAL A 43 -9.51 28.19 -24.32
N PRO A 44 -9.48 29.49 -23.98
CA PRO A 44 -9.17 29.87 -22.62
C PRO A 44 -10.23 29.24 -21.71
N PRO A 45 -9.83 28.64 -20.57
CA PRO A 45 -10.79 28.15 -19.62
C PRO A 45 -11.70 29.31 -19.20
N ASN A 46 -13.00 29.05 -19.07
CA ASN A 46 -13.94 30.06 -18.62
C ASN A 46 -13.54 30.52 -17.20
N PRO A 47 -13.31 31.84 -17.00
CA PRO A 47 -12.96 32.35 -15.69
C PRO A 47 -14.14 32.13 -14.73
N ILE A 48 -13.88 31.47 -13.61
CA ILE A 48 -14.88 31.23 -12.57
C ILE A 48 -15.11 32.53 -11.81
N ASP A 49 -16.27 33.15 -12.01
CA ASP A 49 -16.70 34.33 -11.24
C ASP A 49 -17.37 33.88 -9.93
N PHE A 50 -16.60 33.90 -8.84
CA PHE A 50 -17.06 33.47 -7.52
C PHE A 50 -18.25 34.28 -6.99
N ASN A 51 -18.45 35.52 -7.44
CA ASN A 51 -19.60 36.33 -7.02
C ASN A 51 -20.89 35.75 -7.59
N LYS A 52 -20.87 35.34 -8.87
CA LYS A 52 -22.01 34.66 -9.52
C LYS A 52 -22.30 33.30 -8.89
N VAL A 53 -21.25 32.56 -8.56
CA VAL A 53 -21.37 31.26 -7.89
C VAL A 53 -22.05 31.43 -6.53
N TRP A 54 -21.63 32.39 -5.71
CA TRP A 54 -22.25 32.67 -4.41
C TRP A 54 -23.70 33.17 -4.51
N SER A 55 -24.01 34.03 -5.49
CA SER A 55 -25.41 34.45 -5.71
C SER A 55 -26.31 33.32 -6.23
N ALA A 56 -25.76 32.35 -6.97
CA ALA A 56 -26.51 31.18 -7.41
C ALA A 56 -26.83 30.23 -6.24
N PHE A 57 -25.95 30.14 -5.24
CA PHE A 57 -26.23 29.36 -4.02
C PHE A 57 -27.28 30.01 -3.09
N THR A 58 -27.51 31.32 -3.17
CA THR A 58 -28.59 31.97 -2.39
C THR A 58 -29.95 31.91 -3.11
N SER A 59 -29.95 31.70 -4.42
CA SER A 59 -31.14 31.57 -5.28
C SER A 59 -31.33 30.12 -5.78
N LEU A 60 -31.33 29.17 -4.84
CA LEU A 60 -31.42 27.73 -5.14
C LEU A 60 -32.78 27.29 -5.71
N ASP A 61 -33.85 28.06 -5.52
CA ASP A 61 -35.18 27.69 -6.07
C ASP A 61 -35.30 27.99 -7.57
N GLN A 62 -34.66 29.06 -8.05
CA GLN A 62 -34.79 29.55 -9.42
C GLN A 62 -33.69 29.04 -10.35
N SER A 63 -32.51 28.78 -9.80
CA SER A 63 -31.40 28.22 -10.56
C SER A 63 -31.53 26.70 -10.56
N ASN A 64 -31.71 26.08 -11.72
CA ASN A 64 -31.82 24.63 -11.92
C ASN A 64 -30.53 23.84 -11.55
N ASN A 65 -29.68 24.43 -10.70
CA ASN A 65 -28.37 23.97 -10.23
C ASN A 65 -28.43 23.11 -8.97
N VAL A 66 -29.64 22.77 -8.50
CA VAL A 66 -29.88 21.87 -7.36
C VAL A 66 -29.15 20.53 -7.56
N VAL A 67 -29.01 20.07 -8.82
CA VAL A 67 -28.29 18.85 -9.17
C VAL A 67 -26.81 18.93 -8.76
N VAL A 68 -26.13 20.05 -9.02
CA VAL A 68 -24.70 20.21 -8.68
C VAL A 68 -24.51 20.29 -7.17
N LEU A 69 -25.38 21.00 -6.46
CA LEU A 69 -25.32 21.04 -5.00
C LEU A 69 -25.57 19.64 -4.41
N ALA A 70 -26.58 18.93 -4.91
CA ALA A 70 -26.92 17.58 -4.46
C ALA A 70 -25.77 16.60 -4.69
N THR A 71 -25.09 16.64 -5.84
CA THR A 71 -23.93 15.77 -6.13
C THR A 71 -22.75 16.07 -5.21
N VAL A 72 -22.43 17.36 -4.99
CA VAL A 72 -21.35 17.76 -4.06
C VAL A 72 -21.66 17.32 -2.63
N CYS A 73 -22.89 17.55 -2.15
CA CYS A 73 -23.32 17.10 -0.83
C CYS A 73 -23.25 15.57 -0.70
N LEU A 74 -23.70 14.83 -1.71
CA LEU A 74 -23.61 13.36 -1.74
C LEU A 74 -22.16 12.89 -1.68
N MET A 75 -21.26 13.52 -2.43
CA MET A 75 -19.83 13.20 -2.41
C MET A 75 -19.23 13.43 -1.02
N PHE A 76 -19.55 14.55 -0.35
CA PHE A 76 -19.10 14.80 1.02
C PHE A 76 -19.69 13.79 2.02
N ALA A 77 -20.95 13.39 1.87
CA ALA A 77 -21.58 12.37 2.70
C ALA A 77 -20.89 11.00 2.53
N LEU A 78 -20.64 10.57 1.28
CA LEU A 78 -19.90 9.35 0.99
C LEU A 78 -18.47 9.39 1.52
N TYR A 79 -17.80 10.55 1.43
CA TYR A 79 -16.47 10.75 2.01
C TYR A 79 -16.48 10.64 3.53
N ALA A 80 -17.46 11.23 4.22
CA ALA A 80 -17.60 11.12 5.67
C ALA A 80 -17.85 9.67 6.12
N LEU A 81 -18.74 8.94 5.43
CA LEU A 81 -18.96 7.51 5.67
C LEU A 81 -17.68 6.71 5.42
N GLY A 82 -17.01 6.94 4.30
CA GLY A 82 -15.74 6.33 3.95
C GLY A 82 -14.65 6.59 4.99
N LEU A 83 -14.58 7.81 5.54
CA LEU A 83 -13.64 8.16 6.61
C LEU A 83 -13.91 7.37 7.89
N VAL A 84 -15.17 7.15 8.27
CA VAL A 84 -15.50 6.31 9.44
C VAL A 84 -14.99 4.88 9.23
N PHE A 85 -15.25 4.29 8.06
CA PHE A 85 -14.75 2.95 7.74
C PHE A 85 -13.22 2.90 7.66
N ALA A 86 -12.59 3.88 7.02
CA ALA A 86 -11.14 3.98 6.89
C ALA A 86 -10.48 4.15 8.26
N ARG A 87 -11.03 4.99 9.13
CA ARG A 87 -10.53 5.16 10.51
C ARG A 87 -10.64 3.88 11.33
N ARG A 88 -11.79 3.20 11.26
CA ARG A 88 -11.98 1.90 11.93
C ARG A 88 -10.99 0.87 11.40
N ALA A 89 -10.75 0.83 10.09
CA ALA A 89 -9.78 -0.08 9.48
C ALA A 89 -8.33 0.26 9.89
N ASP A 90 -7.95 1.53 9.87
CA ASP A 90 -6.61 1.98 10.30
C ASP A 90 -6.37 1.68 11.79
N GLN A 91 -7.38 1.81 12.65
CA GLN A 91 -7.29 1.41 14.07
C GLN A 91 -7.10 -0.10 14.23
N ARG A 92 -7.83 -0.93 13.48
CA ARG A 92 -7.62 -2.39 13.46
C ARG A 92 -6.23 -2.77 12.96
N ASP A 93 -5.69 -2.04 11.99
CA ASP A 93 -4.35 -2.30 11.45
C ASP A 93 -3.24 -2.00 12.49
N LYS A 94 -3.44 -1.04 13.41
CA LYS A 94 -2.51 -0.80 14.54
C LYS A 94 -2.38 -2.00 15.47
N GLN A 95 -3.46 -2.76 15.66
CA GLN A 95 -3.46 -3.95 16.52
C GLN A 95 -2.75 -5.15 15.90
N LYS A 96 -2.45 -5.12 14.59
CA LYS A 96 -1.78 -6.24 13.88
C LYS A 96 -0.24 -6.20 13.99
N VAL A 97 0.32 -5.10 14.50
CA VAL A 97 1.76 -4.97 14.77
C VAL A 97 1.97 -5.28 16.24
N VAL A 98 2.07 -6.56 16.55
CA VAL A 98 2.20 -7.04 17.94
C VAL A 98 3.66 -7.39 18.21
N ASN A 99 4.20 -6.78 19.27
CA ASN A 99 5.53 -7.06 19.79
C ASN A 99 5.41 -7.90 21.05
N THR A 100 5.74 -9.17 20.97
CA THR A 100 5.58 -10.13 22.07
C THR A 100 6.95 -10.64 22.50
N THR A 101 7.13 -10.86 23.81
CA THR A 101 8.36 -11.44 24.35
C THR A 101 8.04 -12.82 24.88
N ILE A 102 8.63 -13.85 24.27
CA ILE A 102 8.46 -15.25 24.66
C ILE A 102 9.71 -15.70 25.40
N ARG A 103 9.54 -15.96 26.70
CA ARG A 103 10.55 -16.68 27.49
C ARG A 103 10.34 -18.19 27.31
N LEU A 104 11.43 -18.90 27.04
CA LEU A 104 11.47 -20.35 27.13
C LEU A 104 12.09 -20.67 28.49
N ASN A 105 11.33 -21.33 29.36
CA ASN A 105 11.84 -21.78 30.65
C ASN A 105 12.70 -23.02 30.38
N GLU A 106 13.99 -22.84 30.13
CA GLU A 106 14.94 -23.95 30.21
C GLU A 106 15.38 -24.09 31.66
N SER A 107 15.07 -25.24 32.26
CA SER A 107 15.27 -25.57 33.67
C SER A 107 16.74 -25.80 34.05
N ASN A 108 17.70 -25.32 33.27
CA ASN A 108 19.13 -25.50 33.55
C ASN A 108 19.84 -24.14 33.63
N GLN A 109 20.06 -23.75 34.87
CA GLN A 109 20.66 -22.51 35.30
C GLN A 109 22.19 -22.60 35.21
N ASP A 110 22.73 -22.71 33.99
CA ASP A 110 24.19 -22.59 33.78
C ASP A 110 24.64 -22.29 32.34
N SER A 111 23.74 -21.92 31.43
CA SER A 111 24.09 -21.67 30.02
C SER A 111 23.83 -20.22 29.63
N SER A 112 24.77 -19.63 28.90
CA SER A 112 24.75 -18.23 28.45
C SER A 112 23.49 -17.93 27.63
N GLU A 113 22.49 -17.30 28.24
CA GLU A 113 21.24 -16.96 27.58
C GLU A 113 21.49 -16.13 26.31
N LYS A 114 21.02 -16.62 25.16
CA LYS A 114 21.10 -15.91 23.88
C LYS A 114 19.73 -15.47 23.40
N ARG A 115 19.63 -14.21 22.97
CA ARG A 115 18.36 -13.57 22.60
C ARG A 115 18.23 -13.41 21.09
N TYR A 116 17.19 -14.01 20.52
CA TYR A 116 16.82 -13.87 19.12
C TYR A 116 15.52 -13.09 18.98
N LYS A 117 15.46 -12.18 18.02
CA LYS A 117 14.22 -11.48 17.63
C LYS A 117 13.75 -12.04 16.31
N ILE A 118 12.59 -12.69 16.31
CA ILE A 118 11.99 -13.33 15.14
C ILE A 118 10.85 -12.45 14.62
N PHE A 119 10.96 -12.02 13.37
CA PHE A 119 9.93 -11.29 12.65
C PHE A 119 9.24 -12.26 11.70
N ILE A 120 7.94 -12.46 11.89
CA ILE A 120 7.13 -13.33 11.03
C ILE A 120 6.18 -12.45 10.22
N GLN A 121 6.31 -12.50 8.90
CA GLN A 121 5.46 -11.75 7.99
C GLN A 121 4.42 -12.65 7.32
N THR A 122 3.16 -12.34 7.55
CA THR A 122 2.02 -13.00 6.91
C THR A 122 1.65 -12.29 5.61
N GLY A 123 1.19 -13.04 4.60
CA GLY A 123 0.76 -12.48 3.32
C GLY A 123 -0.39 -11.49 3.44
N ALA A 124 -0.44 -10.49 2.56
CA ALA A 124 -1.50 -9.48 2.53
C ALA A 124 -2.70 -9.86 1.64
N TRP A 125 -2.69 -11.05 1.02
CA TRP A 125 -3.81 -11.56 0.21
C TRP A 125 -5.02 -11.96 1.07
N ARG A 126 -6.19 -12.08 0.41
CA ARG A 126 -7.43 -12.45 1.10
C ARG A 126 -7.28 -13.84 1.74
N ALA A 127 -7.71 -13.97 3.00
CA ALA A 127 -7.65 -15.21 3.76
C ALA A 127 -6.22 -15.80 3.88
N SER A 128 -5.21 -14.93 3.95
CA SER A 128 -3.81 -15.32 4.17
C SER A 128 -3.39 -15.43 5.63
N GLY A 129 -4.23 -14.98 6.57
CA GLY A 129 -3.94 -15.08 8.00
C GLY A 129 -4.52 -16.35 8.63
N THR A 130 -3.92 -16.78 9.74
CA THR A 130 -4.29 -18.02 10.42
C THR A 130 -4.78 -17.79 11.84
N THR A 131 -5.71 -18.64 12.27
CA THR A 131 -6.15 -18.76 13.67
C THR A 131 -5.49 -19.93 14.41
N ALA A 132 -4.68 -20.72 13.71
CA ALA A 132 -4.06 -21.92 14.26
C ALA A 132 -2.89 -21.58 15.21
N SER A 133 -2.54 -22.53 16.07
CA SER A 133 -1.36 -22.41 16.93
C SER A 133 -0.10 -22.63 16.09
N VAL A 134 0.82 -21.67 16.11
CA VAL A 134 2.05 -21.70 15.31
C VAL A 134 3.24 -22.09 16.18
N GLY A 135 4.07 -22.98 15.66
CA GLY A 135 5.35 -23.36 16.25
C GLY A 135 6.51 -23.18 15.27
N LEU A 136 7.71 -23.01 15.82
CA LEU A 136 8.94 -23.00 15.03
C LEU A 136 10.12 -23.69 15.72
N ILE A 137 11.11 -24.09 14.93
CA ILE A 137 12.42 -24.59 15.39
C ILE A 137 13.49 -23.83 14.62
N LEU A 138 14.47 -23.30 15.34
CA LEU A 138 15.66 -22.67 14.79
C LEU A 138 16.79 -23.69 14.74
N TYR A 139 17.49 -23.74 13.61
CA TYR A 139 18.68 -24.57 13.47
C TYR A 139 19.87 -23.69 13.09
N GLY A 140 20.96 -23.84 13.82
CA GLY A 140 22.24 -23.21 13.52
C GLY A 140 23.38 -24.21 13.45
N GLU A 141 24.60 -23.70 13.31
CA GLU A 141 25.83 -24.49 13.22
C GLU A 141 26.08 -25.35 14.47
N ASN A 142 25.72 -24.83 15.64
CA ASN A 142 26.00 -25.48 16.92
C ASN A 142 24.86 -26.39 17.41
N GLY A 143 23.75 -26.49 16.66
CA GLY A 143 22.61 -27.34 17.04
C GLY A 143 21.26 -26.76 16.65
N ALA A 144 20.21 -27.29 17.29
CA ALA A 144 18.82 -26.91 17.06
C ALA A 144 18.14 -26.50 18.37
N SER A 145 17.26 -25.50 18.31
CA SER A 145 16.41 -25.14 19.45
C SER A 145 15.38 -26.23 19.74
N GLN A 146 14.86 -26.23 20.96
CA GLN A 146 13.60 -26.93 21.24
C GLN A 146 12.43 -26.32 20.45
N PRO A 147 11.32 -27.06 20.27
CA PRO A 147 10.11 -26.52 19.67
C PRO A 147 9.58 -25.29 20.41
N ILE A 148 9.43 -24.19 19.68
CA ILE A 148 9.01 -22.90 20.23
C ILE A 148 7.58 -22.65 19.80
N PHE A 149 6.64 -22.67 20.75
CA PHE A 149 5.24 -22.34 20.50
C PHE A 149 5.00 -20.83 20.65
N LEU A 150 4.47 -20.22 19.60
CA LEU A 150 4.26 -18.77 19.53
C LEU A 150 2.89 -18.34 20.03
N SER A 151 1.91 -19.24 19.96
CA SER A 151 0.57 -19.01 20.48
C SER A 151 0.50 -19.49 21.93
N LYS A 152 0.75 -18.59 22.89
CA LYS A 152 0.61 -18.86 24.33
C LYS A 152 -0.74 -18.38 24.88
N PRO A 153 -1.33 -19.07 25.87
CA PRO A 153 -2.58 -18.65 26.51
C PRO A 153 -2.51 -17.24 27.12
N GLU A 154 -1.33 -16.86 27.61
CA GLU A 154 -1.07 -15.54 28.21
C GLU A 154 -1.29 -14.37 27.23
N HIS A 155 -1.26 -14.63 25.93
CA HIS A 155 -1.45 -13.63 24.87
C HIS A 155 -2.77 -13.83 24.11
N ALA A 156 -3.80 -14.43 24.73
CA ALA A 156 -5.08 -14.71 24.10
C ALA A 156 -5.82 -13.46 23.54
N ASN A 157 -5.53 -12.28 24.08
CA ASN A 157 -6.10 -11.01 23.60
C ASN A 157 -5.35 -10.40 22.40
N GLU A 158 -4.17 -10.92 22.05
CA GLU A 158 -3.35 -10.43 20.94
C GLU A 158 -3.69 -11.20 19.65
N ILE A 159 -3.89 -10.46 18.54
CA ILE A 159 -4.19 -11.08 17.24
C ILE A 159 -2.86 -11.38 16.52
N PHE A 160 -2.40 -12.62 16.62
CA PHE A 160 -1.23 -13.10 15.88
C PHE A 160 -1.58 -13.55 14.47
N PHE A 161 -0.59 -13.47 13.58
CA PHE A 161 -0.62 -14.05 12.23
C PHE A 161 -1.83 -13.62 11.38
N ALA A 162 -2.38 -12.44 11.66
CA ALA A 162 -3.44 -11.86 10.86
C ALA A 162 -2.96 -11.55 9.44
N ARG A 163 -3.91 -11.41 8.51
CA ARG A 163 -3.62 -10.98 7.14
C ARG A 163 -2.77 -9.70 7.12
N GLY A 164 -1.63 -9.78 6.43
CA GLY A 164 -0.66 -8.70 6.28
C GLY A 164 0.09 -8.32 7.56
N SER A 165 -0.08 -9.05 8.67
CA SER A 165 0.56 -8.73 9.95
C SER A 165 2.06 -8.99 9.91
N ILE A 166 2.75 -8.31 10.83
CA ILE A 166 4.13 -8.60 11.18
C ILE A 166 4.16 -8.75 12.67
N ASN A 167 4.44 -9.98 13.11
CA ASN A 167 4.51 -10.33 14.51
C ASN A 167 5.98 -10.46 14.89
N ILE A 168 6.37 -9.78 15.96
CA ILE A 168 7.75 -9.76 16.45
C ILE A 168 7.79 -10.55 17.76
N PHE A 169 8.56 -11.64 17.77
CA PHE A 169 8.75 -12.49 18.93
C PHE A 169 10.19 -12.37 19.43
N ASN A 170 10.36 -11.93 20.68
CA ASN A 170 11.67 -11.97 21.34
C ASN A 170 11.80 -13.30 22.06
N ILE A 171 12.71 -14.15 21.60
CA ILE A 171 12.96 -15.50 22.09
C ILE A 171 14.27 -15.51 22.87
N LEU A 172 14.24 -16.10 24.06
CA LEU A 172 15.43 -16.40 24.85
C LEU A 172 15.70 -17.90 24.78
N LEU A 173 16.92 -18.28 24.44
CA LEU A 173 17.42 -19.65 24.41
C LEU A 173 18.55 -19.78 25.41
N GLY A 174 18.63 -20.89 26.15
CA GLY A 174 19.77 -21.17 27.02
C GLY A 174 21.03 -21.58 26.26
N GLN A 175 20.94 -21.86 24.96
CA GLN A 175 22.09 -22.27 24.14
C GLN A 175 22.38 -21.31 22.99
N ASP A 176 23.66 -21.20 22.62
CA ASP A 176 24.10 -20.49 21.42
C ASP A 176 24.03 -21.39 20.18
N LEU A 177 23.11 -21.10 19.26
CA LEU A 177 22.94 -21.86 18.02
C LEU A 177 24.04 -21.55 16.98
N GLY A 178 24.89 -20.54 17.19
CA GLY A 178 25.83 -20.07 16.18
C GLY A 178 25.12 -19.36 15.02
N SER A 179 25.68 -19.44 13.81
CA SER A 179 25.02 -18.89 12.60
C SER A 179 23.78 -19.72 12.25
N LEU A 180 22.62 -19.07 12.11
CA LEU A 180 21.40 -19.77 11.73
C LEU A 180 21.45 -20.24 10.28
N ILE A 181 21.20 -21.54 10.08
CA ILE A 181 21.29 -22.24 8.79
C ILE A 181 19.91 -22.51 8.20
N LYS A 182 18.95 -22.91 9.04
CA LYS A 182 17.60 -23.27 8.57
C LYS A 182 16.57 -23.01 9.66
N ILE A 183 15.32 -22.87 9.24
CA ILE A 183 14.17 -22.72 10.12
C ILE A 183 13.07 -23.66 9.68
N ARG A 184 12.39 -24.28 10.64
CA ARG A 184 11.15 -25.01 10.42
C ARG A 184 10.01 -24.28 11.10
N VAL A 185 8.93 -24.07 10.37
CA VAL A 185 7.71 -23.42 10.88
C VAL A 185 6.53 -24.34 10.56
N TRP A 186 5.60 -24.49 11.52
CA TRP A 186 4.38 -25.27 11.35
C TRP A 186 3.21 -24.68 12.12
N HIS A 187 2.00 -25.15 11.81
CA HIS A 187 0.82 -24.91 12.62
C HIS A 187 0.09 -26.23 12.93
N ASP A 188 -0.77 -26.21 13.95
CA ASP A 188 -1.55 -27.37 14.42
C ASP A 188 -2.89 -27.58 13.68
N ASN A 189 -3.17 -26.75 12.67
CA ASN A 189 -4.42 -26.73 11.91
C ASN A 189 -5.69 -26.48 12.76
N SER A 190 -5.55 -25.87 13.94
CA SER A 190 -6.70 -25.54 14.80
C SER A 190 -7.40 -24.22 14.42
N GLY A 191 -8.57 -23.99 15.00
CA GLY A 191 -9.38 -22.77 14.80
C GLY A 191 -10.23 -22.79 13.53
N GLY A 192 -10.96 -21.69 13.30
CA GLY A 192 -11.94 -21.59 12.20
C GLY A 192 -11.34 -21.24 10.83
N SER A 193 -10.10 -20.72 10.78
CA SER A 193 -9.40 -20.39 9.55
C SER A 193 -7.91 -20.76 9.70
N PRO A 194 -7.55 -22.05 9.61
CA PRO A 194 -6.19 -22.51 9.84
C PRO A 194 -5.23 -22.22 8.68
N ASP A 195 -5.75 -21.97 7.48
CA ASP A 195 -4.96 -21.66 6.30
C ASP A 195 -4.03 -20.46 6.53
N TRP A 196 -2.75 -20.64 6.24
CA TRP A 196 -1.78 -19.57 6.43
C TRP A 196 -0.92 -19.36 5.19
N PHE A 197 -0.77 -18.11 4.75
CA PHE A 197 0.25 -17.77 3.77
C PHE A 197 1.42 -17.09 4.47
N LEU A 198 2.53 -17.82 4.58
CA LEU A 198 3.76 -17.33 5.18
C LEU A 198 4.66 -16.74 4.09
N THR A 199 4.94 -15.44 4.19
CA THR A 199 5.77 -14.72 3.22
C THR A 199 7.25 -14.93 3.55
N GLN A 200 7.69 -14.46 4.72
CA GLN A 200 9.07 -14.59 5.17
C GLN A 200 9.18 -14.60 6.70
N VAL A 201 10.29 -15.15 7.17
CA VAL A 201 10.72 -15.05 8.57
C VAL A 201 12.11 -14.42 8.60
N ILE A 202 12.32 -13.45 9.48
CA ILE A 202 13.64 -12.83 9.70
C ILE A 202 14.04 -13.12 11.13
N ALA A 203 15.21 -13.72 11.32
CA ALA A 203 15.80 -13.94 12.64
C ALA A 203 16.95 -12.95 12.84
N GLU A 204 16.86 -12.12 13.87
CA GLU A 204 17.91 -11.19 14.29
C GLU A 204 18.54 -11.69 15.60
N ASP A 205 19.84 -11.90 15.60
CA ASP A 205 20.59 -12.09 16.84
C ASP A 205 20.76 -10.72 17.52
N THR A 206 20.26 -10.58 18.75
CA THR A 206 20.25 -9.30 19.45
C THR A 206 21.65 -8.83 19.84
N THR A 207 22.60 -9.77 20.01
CA THR A 207 23.98 -9.50 20.40
C THR A 207 24.80 -9.06 19.20
N THR A 208 24.74 -9.82 18.10
CA THR A 208 25.54 -9.52 16.89
C THR A 208 24.86 -8.56 15.92
N LYS A 209 23.56 -8.28 16.11
CA LYS A 209 22.69 -7.51 15.20
C LYS A 209 22.61 -8.07 13.77
N LYS A 210 23.10 -9.29 13.55
CA LYS A 210 23.05 -9.96 12.24
C LYS A 210 21.64 -10.50 12.00
N LYS A 211 21.10 -10.22 10.82
CA LYS A 211 19.79 -10.69 10.36
C LYS A 211 19.97 -11.82 9.36
N LYS A 212 19.22 -12.89 9.55
CA LYS A 212 19.08 -14.00 8.61
C LYS A 212 17.65 -14.03 8.09
N HIS A 213 17.51 -14.08 6.78
CA HIS A 213 16.22 -14.09 6.11
C HIS A 213 15.87 -15.51 5.69
N PHE A 214 14.62 -15.92 5.87
CA PHE A 214 14.09 -17.22 5.48
C PHE A 214 12.84 -16.99 4.64
N LEU A 215 12.90 -17.39 3.37
CA LEU A 215 11.90 -17.05 2.36
C LEU A 215 10.94 -18.23 2.15
N PHE A 216 9.70 -18.09 2.58
CA PHE A 216 8.71 -19.16 2.49
C PHE A 216 7.85 -19.02 1.22
N ASN A 217 7.21 -17.85 1.05
CA ASN A 217 6.28 -17.51 -0.03
C ASN A 217 5.37 -18.66 -0.45
N ARG A 218 4.73 -19.30 0.54
CA ARG A 218 3.89 -20.48 0.30
C ARG A 218 2.73 -20.57 1.29
N TRP A 219 1.72 -21.34 0.90
CA TRP A 219 0.63 -21.72 1.78
C TRP A 219 1.08 -22.86 2.70
N LEU A 220 0.86 -22.67 4.00
CA LEU A 220 0.82 -23.73 5.01
C LEU A 220 -0.65 -24.02 5.29
N SER A 221 -1.16 -25.08 4.69
CA SER A 221 -2.58 -25.43 4.68
C SER A 221 -2.73 -26.88 4.24
N VAL A 222 -3.78 -27.54 4.71
CA VAL A 222 -4.17 -28.88 4.23
C VAL A 222 -4.90 -28.80 2.87
N ALA A 223 -5.54 -27.66 2.57
CA ALA A 223 -6.40 -27.49 1.40
C ALA A 223 -5.77 -26.65 0.27
N LYS A 224 -4.73 -25.87 0.56
CA LYS A 224 -4.10 -24.93 -0.39
C LYS A 224 -2.61 -25.21 -0.57
N GLY A 225 -2.09 -24.85 -1.74
CA GLY A 225 -0.66 -24.96 -2.06
C GLY A 225 -0.18 -26.41 -2.09
N ASP A 226 0.86 -26.71 -1.32
CA ASP A 226 1.49 -28.04 -1.29
C ASP A 226 0.75 -29.03 -0.36
N CYS A 227 -0.41 -28.64 0.18
CA CYS A 227 -1.18 -29.41 1.17
C CYS A 227 -0.36 -29.81 2.41
N LYS A 228 0.58 -28.94 2.82
CA LYS A 228 1.48 -29.14 3.96
C LYS A 228 1.27 -28.05 5.00
N ILE A 229 1.18 -28.45 6.26
CA ILE A 229 1.04 -27.54 7.42
C ILE A 229 2.39 -27.10 8.00
N ALA A 230 3.49 -27.65 7.49
CA ALA A 230 4.84 -27.39 7.94
C ALA A 230 5.77 -27.17 6.74
N ALA A 231 6.72 -26.26 6.88
CA ALA A 231 7.78 -26.06 5.91
C ALA A 231 9.11 -25.81 6.60
N GLU A 232 10.18 -26.30 5.97
CA GLU A 232 11.56 -26.06 6.37
C GLU A 232 12.27 -25.32 5.24
N VAL A 233 12.97 -24.24 5.58
CA VAL A 233 13.64 -23.36 4.63
C VAL A 233 15.03 -23.00 5.15
N ARG A 234 16.03 -22.99 4.26
CA ARG A 234 17.40 -22.57 4.58
C ARG A 234 17.52 -21.05 4.63
N ALA A 235 18.50 -20.55 5.37
CA ALA A 235 18.82 -19.14 5.42
C ALA A 235 19.20 -18.67 4.02
N TYR A 236 18.62 -17.55 3.61
CA TYR A 236 18.86 -16.91 2.35
C TYR A 236 20.34 -16.57 2.19
N SER A 237 20.95 -17.07 1.11
CA SER A 237 22.28 -16.67 0.67
C SER A 237 22.16 -15.70 -0.51
N GLN A 238 23.11 -14.78 -0.65
CA GLN A 238 23.05 -13.68 -1.62
C GLN A 238 23.14 -14.14 -3.09
N ASP A 239 23.51 -15.41 -3.30
CA ASP A 239 23.75 -16.05 -4.60
C ASP A 239 22.57 -16.92 -5.11
N ASP A 240 21.43 -16.92 -4.38
CA ASP A 240 20.31 -17.82 -4.68
C ASP A 240 19.33 -17.27 -5.74
N LYS A 241 18.96 -18.14 -6.71
CA LYS A 241 17.89 -17.91 -7.70
C LYS A 241 16.55 -17.52 -7.08
N ASP A 242 16.32 -17.91 -5.82
CA ASP A 242 15.12 -17.58 -5.05
C ASP A 242 14.92 -16.07 -4.83
N ARG A 243 15.98 -15.26 -4.99
CA ARG A 243 15.90 -13.80 -4.95
C ARG A 243 14.86 -13.25 -5.93
N PHE A 244 14.87 -13.69 -7.20
CA PHE A 244 13.96 -13.12 -8.20
C PHE A 244 12.51 -13.46 -7.87
N ARG A 245 12.23 -14.72 -7.53
CA ARG A 245 10.88 -15.16 -7.18
C ARG A 245 10.37 -14.43 -5.93
N HIS A 246 11.22 -14.25 -4.93
CA HIS A 246 10.87 -13.49 -3.74
C HIS A 246 10.64 -11.99 -4.02
N LEU A 247 11.54 -11.35 -4.77
CA LEU A 247 11.37 -9.96 -5.18
C LEU A 247 10.11 -9.77 -6.03
N PHE A 248 9.81 -10.72 -6.90
CA PHE A 248 8.58 -10.74 -7.69
C PHE A 248 7.36 -10.76 -6.77
N TYR A 249 7.24 -11.74 -5.87
CA TYR A 249 6.09 -11.81 -4.95
C TYR A 249 5.96 -10.56 -4.05
N LEU A 250 7.06 -10.04 -3.51
CA LEU A 250 7.03 -8.80 -2.74
C LEU A 250 6.56 -7.61 -3.58
N ARG A 251 7.03 -7.52 -4.82
CA ARG A 251 6.65 -6.44 -5.74
C ARG A 251 5.20 -6.57 -6.20
N THR A 252 4.69 -7.78 -6.38
CA THR A 252 3.30 -8.05 -6.75
C THR A 252 2.36 -7.69 -5.60
N ASP A 253 2.66 -8.13 -4.37
CA ASP A 253 1.84 -7.85 -3.18
C ASP A 253 1.83 -6.35 -2.83
N LYS A 254 2.98 -5.67 -2.94
CA LYS A 254 3.07 -4.20 -2.77
C LYS A 254 2.46 -3.44 -3.95
N GLY A 255 2.70 -3.90 -5.17
CA GLY A 255 2.33 -3.22 -6.42
C GLY A 255 0.82 -3.13 -6.62
N PHE A 256 0.05 -4.16 -6.29
CA PHE A 256 -1.41 -4.09 -6.35
C PHE A 256 -2.02 -3.23 -5.22
N GLY A 257 -1.36 -3.17 -4.05
CA GLY A 257 -1.79 -2.35 -2.92
C GLY A 257 -1.44 -0.86 -3.02
N GLU A 258 -0.49 -0.50 -3.88
CA GLU A 258 0.03 0.87 -4.04
C GLU A 258 -0.15 1.43 -5.46
N GLY A 259 -0.36 0.59 -6.47
CA GLY A 259 -0.43 1.00 -7.88
C GLY A 259 -1.68 1.79 -8.28
N HIS A 260 -2.80 1.62 -7.56
CA HIS A 260 -4.02 2.39 -7.80
C HIS A 260 -4.54 3.02 -6.52
N LEU A 261 -4.57 4.35 -6.46
CA LEU A 261 -4.98 5.12 -5.27
C LEU A 261 -6.31 4.64 -4.67
N TRP A 262 -7.29 4.31 -5.52
CA TRP A 262 -8.59 3.77 -5.11
C TRP A 262 -8.52 2.38 -4.49
N LEU A 263 -7.83 1.43 -5.14
CA LEU A 263 -7.64 0.08 -4.62
C LEU A 263 -6.81 0.10 -3.33
N SER A 264 -5.88 1.04 -3.25
CA SER A 264 -4.98 1.28 -2.13
C SER A 264 -5.73 1.64 -0.83
N VAL A 265 -6.95 2.18 -0.91
CA VAL A 265 -7.82 2.44 0.25
C VAL A 265 -8.32 1.13 0.87
N LEU A 266 -8.48 0.07 0.06
CA LEU A 266 -9.03 -1.22 0.49
C LEU A 266 -7.94 -2.25 0.81
N THR A 267 -6.81 -2.21 0.13
CA THR A 267 -5.78 -3.26 0.21
C THR A 267 -4.50 -2.82 0.92
N ARG A 268 -4.47 -1.63 1.56
CA ARG A 268 -3.29 -1.12 2.29
C ARG A 268 -2.66 -2.21 3.20
N PRO A 269 -1.36 -2.52 3.02
CA PRO A 269 -0.61 -3.32 3.99
C PRO A 269 -0.31 -2.47 5.24
N PRO A 270 -0.29 -3.06 6.44
CA PRO A 270 -0.16 -2.32 7.70
C PRO A 270 1.19 -1.61 7.88
N GLN A 271 2.21 -1.93 7.07
CA GLN A 271 3.52 -1.29 7.10
C GLN A 271 3.56 0.15 6.55
N ASN A 272 2.66 0.51 5.64
CA ASN A 272 2.80 1.79 4.93
C ASN A 272 2.35 2.96 5.83
N HIS A 273 3.20 3.97 6.06
CA HIS A 273 2.86 5.16 6.86
C HIS A 273 1.67 5.95 6.31
N PHE A 274 1.39 5.85 5.01
CA PHE A 274 0.26 6.50 4.36
C PHE A 274 -1.05 5.76 4.64
N THR A 275 -1.88 6.35 5.51
CA THR A 275 -3.11 5.76 6.06
C THR A 275 -4.24 5.66 5.03
N ARG A 276 -5.24 4.80 5.27
CA ARG A 276 -6.43 4.70 4.41
C ARG A 276 -7.21 6.02 4.39
N CYS A 277 -7.23 6.72 5.52
CA CYS A 277 -7.85 8.04 5.62
C CYS A 277 -7.19 9.06 4.67
N GLN A 278 -5.86 9.15 4.67
CA GLN A 278 -5.13 10.08 3.79
C GLN A 278 -5.30 9.71 2.31
N ARG A 279 -5.30 8.41 1.99
CA ARG A 279 -5.56 7.90 0.63
C ARG A 279 -6.95 8.31 0.15
N LEU A 280 -7.97 8.16 1.00
CA LEU A 280 -9.34 8.58 0.71
C LEU A 280 -9.44 10.10 0.51
N SER A 281 -8.75 10.90 1.33
CA SER A 281 -8.70 12.36 1.15
C SER A 281 -8.06 12.74 -0.19
N CYS A 282 -6.98 12.06 -0.60
CA CYS A 282 -6.35 12.29 -1.89
C CYS A 282 -7.28 11.95 -3.06
N CYS A 283 -8.01 10.82 -2.97
CA CYS A 283 -9.04 10.47 -3.94
C CYS A 283 -10.08 11.59 -4.09
N MET A 284 -10.54 12.15 -2.96
CA MET A 284 -11.51 13.23 -2.95
C MET A 284 -10.98 14.50 -3.61
N SER A 285 -9.73 14.89 -3.30
CA SER A 285 -9.08 16.05 -3.92
C SER A 285 -8.96 15.90 -5.44
N ILE A 286 -8.61 14.71 -5.94
CA ILE A 286 -8.51 14.44 -7.38
C ILE A 286 -9.88 14.54 -8.05
N LEU A 287 -10.94 14.00 -7.43
CA LEU A 287 -12.30 14.12 -7.97
C LEU A 287 -12.77 15.58 -8.05
N PHE A 288 -12.55 16.37 -6.99
CA PHE A 288 -12.92 17.79 -7.01
C PHE A 288 -12.11 18.59 -8.03
N ALA A 289 -10.81 18.33 -8.17
CA ALA A 289 -10.00 18.95 -9.20
C ALA A 289 -10.56 18.64 -10.60
N ALA A 290 -10.91 17.39 -10.88
CA ALA A 290 -11.50 16.99 -12.15
C ALA A 290 -12.86 17.67 -12.42
N MET A 291 -13.71 17.82 -11.38
CA MET A 291 -14.98 18.53 -11.52
C MET A 291 -14.79 20.02 -11.80
N ILE A 292 -13.86 20.69 -11.08
CA ILE A 292 -13.54 22.11 -11.32
C ILE A 292 -13.00 22.29 -12.73
N THR A 293 -12.07 21.44 -13.16
CA THR A 293 -11.54 21.48 -14.53
C THR A 293 -12.66 21.29 -15.55
N SER A 294 -13.59 20.37 -15.31
CA SER A 294 -14.74 20.17 -16.19
C SER A 294 -15.63 21.42 -16.26
N ALA A 295 -15.92 22.07 -15.12
CA ALA A 295 -16.69 23.31 -15.09
C ALA A 295 -15.98 24.50 -15.75
N MET A 296 -14.64 24.50 -15.80
CA MET A 296 -13.87 25.53 -16.51
C MET A 296 -13.95 25.36 -18.03
N PHE A 297 -14.11 24.14 -18.54
CA PHE A 297 -14.11 23.85 -19.97
C PHE A 297 -15.50 23.64 -20.57
N TYR A 298 -16.48 23.23 -19.77
CA TYR A 298 -17.85 22.97 -20.19
C TYR A 298 -18.80 23.90 -19.42
N ASN A 299 -19.58 24.68 -20.18
CA ASN A 299 -20.58 25.63 -19.68
C ASN A 299 -21.97 25.00 -19.81
#